data_AF-A0A6I2ZXA9-F1
#
_entry.id   AF-A0A6I2ZXA9-F1
#
_cell.length_a   1.000
_cell.length_b   1.000
_cell.length_c   1.000
_cell.angle_alpha   90.00
_cell.angle_beta   90.00
_cell.angle_gamma   90.00
#
_symmetry.space_group_name_H-M   'P 1'
#
loop_
_entity.id
_entity.type
_entity.pdbx_description
1 polymer ?
#
loop_
_entity_poly.entity_id
_entity_poly.type
_entity_poly.pdbx_seq_one_letter_code
_entity_poly.pdbx_strand_id
1 'polypeptide(L)' 'MSEPVLRVISGDPSPEELAAVLAVVLRPQATAVEPEPTSQWNDRSHALRTPLTPGPHAWRASARS' A
#
# COMPACT_ATOMS: atom_id res chain seq x y z
N MET A 1 -0.30 -2.77 -31.66
CA MET A 1 1.01 -2.16 -31.30
C MET A 1 1.22 -2.38 -29.82
N SER A 2 2.36 -2.93 -29.40
CA SER A 2 2.65 -3.12 -27.97
C SER A 2 3.03 -1.77 -27.35
N GLU A 3 2.43 -1.45 -26.22
CA GLU A 3 2.70 -0.21 -25.50
C GLU A 3 3.91 -0.41 -24.56
N PRO A 4 4.86 0.54 -24.49
CA PRO A 4 6.06 0.38 -23.67
C PRO A 4 5.72 0.39 -22.16
N VAL A 5 6.37 -0.49 -21.41
CA VAL A 5 6.15 -0.66 -19.95
C VAL A 5 6.76 0.49 -19.13
N LEU A 6 7.73 1.21 -19.69
CA LEU A 6 8.37 2.39 -19.09
C LEU A 6 8.79 3.38 -20.18
N ARG A 7 8.61 4.69 -19.94
CA ARG A 7 8.96 5.77 -20.88
C ARG A 7 9.62 6.93 -20.14
N VAL A 8 10.81 7.33 -20.59
CA VAL A 8 11.47 8.57 -20.14
C VAL A 8 10.82 9.74 -20.89
N ILE A 9 10.21 10.65 -20.14
CA ILE A 9 9.49 11.81 -20.67
C ILE A 9 10.34 13.11 -20.67
N SER A 10 11.40 13.16 -19.87
CA SER A 10 12.35 14.28 -19.84
C SER A 10 13.71 13.85 -19.30
N GLY A 11 14.77 14.55 -19.72
CA GLY A 11 16.15 14.29 -19.30
C GLY A 11 16.85 13.25 -20.19
N ASP A 12 18.14 13.06 -19.94
CA ASP A 12 18.99 12.06 -20.60
C ASP A 12 19.73 11.26 -19.51
N PRO A 13 19.05 10.31 -18.85
CA PRO A 13 19.63 9.58 -17.74
C PRO A 13 20.78 8.70 -18.25
N SER A 14 21.84 8.60 -17.45
CA SER A 14 22.89 7.64 -17.74
C SER A 14 22.36 6.20 -17.65
N PRO A 15 23.03 5.22 -18.28
CA PRO A 15 22.66 3.81 -18.16
C PRO A 15 22.54 3.34 -16.71
N GLU A 16 23.42 3.84 -15.84
CA GLU A 16 23.46 3.53 -14.41
C GLU A 16 22.25 4.11 -13.67
N GLU A 17 21.87 5.34 -13.96
CA GLU A 17 20.69 5.99 -13.39
C GLU A 17 19.40 5.28 -13.79
N LEU A 18 19.29 4.92 -15.08
CA LEU A 18 18.14 4.14 -15.57
C LEU A 18 18.08 2.76 -14.90
N ALA A 19 19.22 2.09 -14.74
CA ALA A 19 19.31 0.80 -14.05
C ALA A 19 18.88 0.90 -12.58
N ALA A 20 19.23 1.99 -11.88
CA ALA A 20 18.84 2.21 -10.49
C ALA A 20 17.32 2.33 -10.34
N VAL A 21 16.66 3.07 -11.23
CA VAL A 21 15.19 3.19 -11.25
C VAL A 21 14.54 1.82 -11.52
N LEU A 22 15.04 1.09 -12.52
CA LEU A 22 14.53 -0.25 -12.85
C LEU A 22 14.70 -1.22 -11.68
N ALA A 23 15.82 -1.19 -10.96
CA ALA A 23 16.05 -2.04 -9.81
C ALA A 23 15.02 -1.82 -8.69
N VAL A 24 14.56 -0.59 -8.49
CA VAL A 24 13.51 -0.26 -7.51
C VAL A 24 12.14 -0.70 -8.00
N VAL A 25 11.80 -0.40 -9.26
CA VAL A 25 10.48 -0.71 -9.85
C VAL A 25 10.26 -2.22 -9.96
N LEU A 26 11.30 -2.96 -10.34
CA LEU A 26 11.24 -4.41 -10.51
C LEU A 26 11.51 -5.18 -9.21
N ARG A 27 11.73 -4.48 -8.09
CA ARG A 27 12.02 -5.15 -6.81
C ARG A 27 10.81 -5.99 -6.40
N PRO A 28 10.97 -7.31 -6.22
CA PRO A 28 9.90 -8.13 -5.67
C PRO A 28 9.57 -7.62 -4.26
N GLN A 29 8.29 -7.49 -3.95
CA GLN A 29 7.87 -7.18 -2.58
C GLN A 29 8.18 -8.40 -1.71
N ALA A 30 8.91 -8.16 -0.61
CA ALA A 30 9.05 -9.17 0.42
C ALA A 30 7.67 -9.37 1.06
N THR A 31 7.01 -10.47 0.74
CA THR A 31 5.79 -10.89 1.42
C THR A 31 6.19 -11.45 2.78
N ALA A 32 6.24 -10.58 3.79
CA ALA A 32 6.10 -11.05 5.16
C ALA A 32 4.68 -11.63 5.27
N VAL A 33 4.58 -12.91 5.61
CA VAL A 33 3.29 -13.53 5.94
C VAL A 33 2.93 -13.04 7.35
N GLU A 34 2.42 -11.81 7.40
CA GLU A 34 1.72 -11.31 8.57
C GLU A 34 0.38 -12.06 8.64
N PRO A 35 -0.08 -12.51 9.82
CA PRO A 35 -1.45 -12.99 9.94
C PRO A 35 -2.41 -11.92 9.40
N GLU A 36 -3.42 -12.33 8.63
CA GLU A 36 -4.43 -11.40 8.17
C GLU A 36 -5.03 -10.69 9.39
N PRO A 37 -4.97 -9.34 9.44
CA PRO A 37 -5.57 -8.61 10.55
C PRO A 37 -7.07 -8.88 10.55
N THR A 38 -7.64 -9.13 11.73
CA THR A 38 -9.10 -9.24 11.85
C THR A 38 -9.74 -7.96 11.36
N SER A 39 -10.68 -8.09 10.42
CA SER A 39 -11.47 -6.96 9.91
C SER A 39 -12.10 -6.20 11.06
N GLN A 40 -11.80 -4.90 11.17
CA GLN A 40 -12.45 -4.06 12.18
C GLN A 40 -13.95 -3.90 11.90
N TRP A 41 -14.36 -4.06 10.65
CA TRP A 41 -15.77 -4.08 10.24
C TRP A 41 -16.55 -5.27 10.83
N ASN A 42 -15.86 -6.38 11.15
CA ASN A 42 -16.46 -7.57 11.75
C ASN A 42 -16.50 -7.52 13.29
N ASP A 43 -16.08 -6.42 13.92
CA ASP A 43 -16.16 -6.30 15.38
C ASP A 43 -17.63 -6.26 15.83
N ARG A 44 -18.02 -7.25 16.65
CA ARG A 44 -19.37 -7.36 17.21
C ARG A 44 -19.73 -6.17 18.10
N SER A 45 -18.75 -5.44 18.63
CA SER A 45 -18.99 -4.23 19.42
C SER A 45 -19.77 -3.17 18.62
N HIS A 46 -19.61 -3.14 17.29
CA HIS A 46 -20.37 -2.26 16.39
C HIS A 46 -21.86 -2.62 16.26
N ALA A 47 -22.23 -3.88 16.51
CA ALA A 47 -23.64 -4.30 16.56
C ALA A 47 -24.33 -3.86 17.86
N LEU A 48 -23.57 -3.43 18.86
CA LEU A 48 -24.09 -2.88 20.11
C LEU A 48 -24.16 -1.35 19.99
N ARG A 49 -25.20 -0.74 20.58
CA ARG A 49 -25.28 0.72 20.69
C ARG A 49 -24.33 1.22 21.79
N THR A 50 -23.05 1.33 21.45
CA THR A 50 -22.03 1.95 22.29
C THR A 50 -21.68 3.34 21.76
N PRO A 51 -21.38 4.33 22.62
CA PRO A 51 -20.83 5.60 22.17
C PRO A 51 -19.52 5.42 21.40
N LEU A 52 -19.33 6.18 20.33
CA LEU A 52 -18.07 6.23 19.60
C LEU A 52 -17.05 7.07 20.38
N THR A 53 -15.91 6.47 20.72
CA THR A 53 -14.82 7.17 21.41
C THR A 53 -13.81 7.69 20.39
N PRO A 54 -13.67 9.02 20.21
CA PRO A 54 -12.61 9.58 19.37
C PRO A 54 -11.23 9.35 20.01
N GLY A 55 -10.22 9.08 19.19
CA GLY A 55 -8.86 8.86 19.68
C GLY A 55 -7.81 8.89 18.57
N PRO A 56 -6.52 8.98 18.94
CA PRO A 56 -5.42 8.90 17.99
C PRO A 56 -5.56 7.65 17.11
N HIS A 57 -5.40 7.82 15.80
CA HIS A 57 -5.49 6.76 14.81
C HIS A 57 -6.87 6.12 14.61
N ALA A 58 -7.96 6.66 15.20
CA ALA A 58 -9.31 6.12 15.02
C ALA A 58 -9.74 6.08 13.53
N TRP A 59 -9.36 7.08 12.73
CA TRP A 59 -9.60 7.07 11.27
C TRP A 59 -8.77 6.02 10.51
N ARG A 60 -7.60 5.63 11.01
CA ARG A 60 -6.80 4.57 10.38
C ARG A 60 -7.44 3.21 10.57
N ALA A 61 -8.28 3.04 11.58
CA ALA A 61 -9.01 1.80 11.80
C ALA A 61 -10.03 1.50 10.67
N SER A 62 -10.56 2.54 10.03
CA SER A 62 -11.52 2.43 8.92
C SER A 62 -10.95 1.73 7.68
N ALA A 63 -9.62 1.77 7.51
CA ALA A 63 -8.92 1.17 6.37
C ALA A 63 -8.43 -0.26 6.65
N ARG A 64 -8.71 -0.84 7.82
CA ARG A 64 -8.34 -2.22 8.17
C ARG A 64 -9.52 -3.15 7.89
N SER A 65 -9.60 -3.61 6.63
CA SER A 65 -10.51 -4.68 6.19
C SER A 65 -9.93 -6.06 6.45
#